data_AF-A0A428RY32-F1
#
_entry.id   AF-A0A428RY32-F1
#
_cell.length_a   1.000
_cell.length_b   1.000
_cell.length_c   1.000
_cell.angle_alpha   90.00
_cell.angle_beta   90.00
_cell.angle_gamma   90.00
#
_symmetry.space_group_name_H-M   'P 1'
#
loop_
_entity.id
_entity.type
_entity.pdbx_description
1 polymer ?
#
loop_
_entity_poly.entity_id
_entity_poly.type
_entity_poly.pdbx_seq_one_letter_code
_entity_poly.pdbx_strand_id
1 'polypeptide(L)'
;MVDTFIEALPAIAQIGCFILILALKLVIDIGLSIFRGRALIAGVDMALTAAELTNYVYSKGEDPLGAFSWWLSPCGGTDLVPDEINNAPTGKSSYKQPKKIKKHSGKKGDEGNPRSRPKPGTGPSKPKPKPKPPKKKCNVPPKQRTKVIASKILQLQSCDSNDNRVTEQYYFTTMTYHSTATEHLVTKTCSSIWTQACYHYSSANRENPHWTRLTCPQAAATASRDREGAKATNTWSKEHDKSWEEEKYREQDKCDRDEWPPAYLLEPDGPEMLEGGQTKKGQRVRFMPREDNRKAGNVWRGVCFHPALEKLKGDLLEYQRMCQAAPILSTGQLPQGSGIRHVIEPVINIRPVFTFSEYQHSAAGNTPLRDDGLWENKCWPSGIAKTDPGWALLSIDEWHDKNPNAKKWDYKKPYNPPTNGDKP
;
A
#
# COMPACT_ATOMS: atom_id res chain seq x y z
N MET A 1 0.49 22.71 39.23
CA MET A 1 0.20 22.33 37.82
C MET A 1 1.41 21.72 37.11
N VAL A 2 2.64 22.07 37.50
CA VAL A 2 3.88 21.35 37.11
C VAL A 2 4.01 20.01 37.83
N ASP A 3 3.60 19.96 39.10
CA ASP A 3 3.65 18.74 39.93
C ASP A 3 2.78 17.62 39.35
N THR A 4 1.63 17.97 38.78
CA THR A 4 0.68 17.04 38.16
C THR A 4 1.20 16.43 36.84
N PHE A 5 2.15 17.07 36.16
CA PHE A 5 2.77 16.55 34.93
C PHE A 5 3.93 15.60 35.26
N ILE A 6 4.75 15.91 36.27
CA ILE A 6 5.83 15.03 36.73
C ILE A 6 5.27 13.79 37.43
N GLU A 7 4.16 13.91 38.17
CA GLU A 7 3.42 12.76 38.73
C GLU A 7 2.73 11.90 37.67
N ALA A 8 2.43 12.46 36.49
CA ALA A 8 1.81 11.72 35.38
C ALA A 8 2.83 10.98 34.51
N LEU A 9 4.12 11.32 34.54
CA LEU A 9 5.15 10.66 33.72
C LEU A 9 5.27 9.15 33.95
N PRO A 10 5.13 8.59 35.17
CA PRO A 10 5.09 7.14 35.38
C PRO A 10 3.85 6.47 34.77
N ALA A 11 2.70 7.15 34.79
CA ALA A 11 1.45 6.65 34.19
C ALA A 11 1.46 6.77 32.65
N ILE A 12 2.06 7.83 32.12
CA ILE A 12 2.32 8.03 30.68
C ILE A 12 3.36 7.03 30.18
N ALA A 13 4.38 6.70 30.98
CA ALA A 13 5.32 5.62 30.69
C ALA A 13 4.63 4.25 30.67
N GLN A 14 3.71 3.96 31.60
CA GLN A 14 2.93 2.72 31.57
C GLN A 14 2.05 2.55 30.32
N ILE A 15 1.54 3.64 29.74
CA ILE A 15 0.67 3.61 28.54
C ILE A 15 1.48 3.74 27.24
N GLY A 16 2.59 4.49 27.26
CA GLY A 16 3.34 4.89 26.06
C GLY A 16 4.50 3.97 25.65
N CYS A 17 4.98 3.09 26.53
CA CYS A 17 6.25 2.37 26.35
C CYS A 17 6.32 1.44 25.12
N PHE A 18 5.21 0.94 24.59
CA PHE A 18 5.23 0.05 23.43
C PHE A 18 5.08 0.79 22.10
N ILE A 19 4.22 1.81 22.04
CA ILE A 19 3.83 2.47 20.77
C ILE A 19 4.90 3.47 20.31
N LEU A 20 5.46 4.26 21.24
CA LEU A 20 6.41 5.32 20.90
C LEU A 20 7.79 4.78 20.49
N ILE A 21 8.28 3.74 21.18
CA ILE A 21 9.60 3.16 20.90
C ILE A 21 9.56 2.29 19.63
N LEU A 22 8.46 1.56 19.38
CA LEU A 22 8.29 0.81 18.12
C LEU A 22 8.13 1.75 16.91
N ALA A 23 7.44 2.88 17.07
CA ALA A 23 7.33 3.87 16.01
C ALA A 23 8.69 4.52 15.69
N LEU A 24 9.50 4.83 16.70
CA LEU A 24 10.82 5.42 16.52
C LEU A 24 11.80 4.44 15.87
N LYS A 25 11.82 3.18 16.32
CA LYS A 25 12.67 2.12 15.74
C LYS A 25 12.29 1.81 14.29
N LEU A 26 11.00 1.69 13.97
CA LEU A 26 10.51 1.48 12.61
C LEU A 26 10.94 2.62 11.66
N VAL A 27 10.87 3.86 12.13
CA VAL A 27 11.27 5.04 11.34
C VAL A 27 12.79 5.09 11.10
N ILE A 28 13.60 4.67 12.07
CA ILE A 28 15.06 4.59 11.95
C ILE A 28 15.48 3.43 11.03
N ASP A 29 14.89 2.24 11.19
CA ASP A 29 15.21 1.05 10.38
C ASP A 29 14.81 1.23 8.90
N ILE A 30 13.66 1.86 8.65
CA ILE A 30 13.22 2.26 7.30
C ILE A 30 14.09 3.42 6.76
N GLY A 31 14.50 4.34 7.62
CA GLY A 31 15.34 5.49 7.24
C GLY A 31 16.77 5.10 6.84
N LEU A 32 17.36 4.10 7.50
CA LEU A 32 18.74 3.65 7.23
C LEU A 32 18.83 2.67 6.05
N SER A 33 17.78 1.89 5.77
CA SER A 33 17.77 0.92 4.66
C SER A 33 17.44 1.54 3.30
N ILE A 34 16.78 2.71 3.26
CA ILE A 34 16.28 3.31 2.00
C ILE A 34 17.27 4.29 1.33
N PHE A 35 18.26 4.84 2.03
CA PHE A 35 19.01 6.01 1.51
C PHE A 35 20.51 5.83 1.33
N ARG A 36 20.88 5.11 0.26
CA ARG A 36 22.16 5.32 -0.46
C ARG A 36 22.01 6.39 -1.56
N GLY A 37 21.53 7.58 -1.18
CA GLY A 37 21.58 8.78 -2.01
C GLY A 37 20.23 9.38 -2.45
N ARG A 38 19.92 10.55 -1.88
CA ARG A 38 18.91 11.58 -2.25
C ARG A 38 17.49 11.51 -1.66
N ALA A 39 17.06 12.71 -1.22
CA ALA A 39 15.78 13.20 -0.66
C ALA A 39 15.41 12.78 0.78
N LEU A 40 15.54 13.72 1.73
CA LEU A 40 15.13 13.61 3.14
C LEU A 40 13.59 13.48 3.25
N ILE A 41 13.10 12.33 3.73
CA ILE A 41 11.71 12.15 4.16
C ILE A 41 11.60 12.55 5.64
N ALA A 42 10.43 13.03 6.09
CA ALA A 42 10.14 13.47 7.47
C ALA A 42 10.60 12.50 8.59
N GLY A 43 10.67 11.20 8.31
CA GLY A 43 11.17 10.21 9.26
C GLY A 43 12.67 10.36 9.61
N VAL A 44 13.49 10.73 8.62
CA VAL A 44 14.93 10.95 8.81
C VAL A 44 15.18 12.27 9.55
N ASP A 45 14.37 13.30 9.32
CA ASP A 45 14.46 14.58 10.05
C ASP A 45 14.14 14.40 11.55
N MET A 46 13.16 13.55 11.89
CA MET A 46 12.88 13.18 13.29
C MET A 46 14.05 12.47 13.97
N ALA A 47 14.70 11.52 13.28
CA ALA A 47 15.84 10.80 13.85
C ALA A 47 17.06 11.73 14.06
N LEU A 48 17.35 12.61 13.09
CA LEU A 48 18.43 13.60 13.21
C LEU A 48 18.13 14.63 14.32
N THR A 49 16.88 15.08 14.45
CA THR A 49 16.43 15.97 15.52
C THR A 49 16.62 15.34 16.90
N ALA A 50 16.27 14.06 17.06
CA ALA A 50 16.44 13.34 18.32
C ALA A 50 17.93 13.17 18.70
N ALA A 51 18.79 12.93 17.73
CA ALA A 51 20.21 12.82 17.98
C ALA A 51 20.87 14.18 18.30
N GLU A 52 20.43 15.26 17.64
CA GLU A 52 20.88 16.63 17.96
C GLU A 52 20.41 17.08 19.35
N LEU A 53 19.20 16.69 19.77
CA LEU A 53 18.71 16.94 21.13
C LEU A 53 19.52 16.15 22.18
N THR A 54 19.82 14.87 21.92
CA THR A 54 20.64 14.05 22.82
C THR A 54 22.04 14.65 23.00
N ASN A 55 22.69 15.06 21.90
CA ASN A 55 23.99 15.74 21.94
C ASN A 55 23.94 17.13 22.60
N TYR A 56 22.79 17.79 22.59
CA TYR A 56 22.58 19.07 23.28
C TYR A 56 22.41 18.89 24.80
N VAL A 57 21.70 17.84 25.22
CA VAL A 57 21.39 17.57 26.64
C VAL A 57 22.54 16.86 27.37
N TYR A 58 23.29 16.00 26.69
CA TYR A 58 24.39 15.22 27.28
C TYR A 58 25.75 15.70 26.74
N SER A 59 26.70 16.00 27.63
CA SER A 59 28.08 16.29 27.23
C SER A 59 28.82 15.02 26.81
N LYS A 60 29.86 15.17 25.97
CA LYS A 60 30.79 14.07 25.66
C LYS A 60 31.34 13.47 26.96
N GLY A 61 31.12 12.17 27.16
CA GLY A 61 31.56 11.43 28.35
C GLY A 61 30.47 11.16 29.39
N GLU A 62 29.27 11.74 29.25
CA GLU A 62 28.10 11.30 30.03
C GLU A 62 27.49 10.03 29.41
N ASP A 63 26.73 9.29 30.21
CA ASP A 63 26.10 8.01 29.82
C ASP A 63 24.59 8.20 29.57
N PRO A 64 24.20 8.70 28.39
CA PRO A 64 22.78 8.89 28.05
C PRO A 64 22.03 7.56 28.03
N LEU A 65 22.69 6.48 27.59
CA LEU A 65 22.12 5.13 27.58
C LEU A 65 21.76 4.65 28.99
N GLY A 66 22.66 4.85 29.95
CA GLY A 66 22.42 4.56 31.37
C GLY A 66 21.31 5.42 31.97
N ALA A 67 21.20 6.70 31.57
CA ALA A 67 20.10 7.57 31.97
C ALA A 67 18.77 7.04 31.40
N PHE A 68 18.67 6.79 30.10
CA PHE A 68 17.48 6.20 29.48
C PHE A 68 17.09 4.86 30.12
N SER A 69 18.07 4.00 30.39
CA SER A 69 17.90 2.74 31.12
C SER A 69 17.30 2.94 32.52
N TRP A 70 17.75 3.95 33.25
CA TRP A 70 17.18 4.30 34.56
C TRP A 70 15.71 4.69 34.45
N TRP A 71 15.36 5.55 33.49
CA TRP A 71 13.98 6.00 33.28
C TRP A 71 13.05 4.83 32.89
N LEU A 72 13.59 3.86 32.15
CA LEU A 72 12.88 2.67 31.68
C LEU A 72 12.92 1.48 32.66
N SER A 73 13.60 1.62 33.81
CA SER A 73 13.74 0.54 34.79
C SER A 73 12.44 -0.02 35.38
N PRO A 74 11.33 0.75 35.52
CA PRO A 74 10.04 0.18 35.90
C PRO A 74 9.43 -0.73 34.81
N CYS A 75 9.98 -0.69 33.58
CA CYS A 75 9.44 -1.36 32.40
C CYS A 75 10.18 -2.64 32.01
N GLY A 76 11.09 -3.15 32.84
CA GLY A 76 11.62 -4.51 32.70
C GLY A 76 13.00 -4.66 32.05
N GLY A 77 13.74 -3.58 31.79
CA GLY A 77 15.16 -3.65 31.41
C GLY A 77 15.51 -3.13 30.01
N THR A 78 16.80 -3.24 29.67
CA THR A 78 17.55 -2.40 28.72
C THR A 78 17.49 -2.78 27.25
N ASP A 79 16.71 -3.80 26.87
CA ASP A 79 16.76 -4.40 25.53
C ASP A 79 16.11 -3.53 24.42
N LEU A 80 15.67 -2.31 24.76
CA LEU A 80 14.89 -1.42 23.90
C LEU A 80 15.64 -0.14 23.45
N VAL A 81 16.91 0.03 23.83
CA VAL A 81 17.71 1.20 23.43
C VAL A 81 18.77 0.77 22.42
N PRO A 82 18.71 1.20 21.14
CA PRO A 82 19.73 0.87 20.14
C PRO A 82 21.09 1.50 20.47
N ASP A 83 22.18 0.74 20.25
CA ASP A 83 23.57 1.16 20.52
C ASP A 83 24.04 2.36 19.64
N GLU A 84 23.33 2.65 18.55
CA GLU A 84 23.74 3.61 17.51
C GLU A 84 23.47 5.09 17.84
N ILE A 85 22.90 5.39 19.00
CA ILE A 85 22.53 6.77 19.40
C ILE A 85 23.75 7.71 19.53
N ASN A 86 24.95 7.16 19.73
CA ASN A 86 26.16 7.98 19.94
C ASN A 86 26.82 8.54 18.66
N ASN A 87 26.41 8.15 17.45
CA ASN A 87 27.17 8.45 16.22
C ASN A 87 26.37 9.12 15.08
N ALA A 88 25.32 9.90 15.38
CA ALA A 88 24.61 10.63 14.34
C ALA A 88 25.38 11.88 13.85
N PRO A 89 25.47 12.13 12.53
CA PRO A 89 26.07 13.34 11.98
C PRO A 89 25.24 14.58 12.35
N THR A 90 25.91 15.62 12.86
CA THR A 90 25.29 16.89 13.27
C THR A 90 25.21 17.88 12.11
N GLY A 91 24.12 18.67 12.04
CA GLY A 91 24.05 19.88 11.19
C GLY A 91 23.22 19.79 9.91
N LYS A 92 22.23 18.88 9.80
CA LYS A 92 21.35 18.77 8.60
C LYS A 92 19.85 18.72 8.88
N SER A 93 19.41 18.95 10.12
CA SER A 93 18.00 18.91 10.50
C SER A 93 17.38 20.32 10.66
N SER A 94 16.06 20.39 10.74
CA SER A 94 15.31 21.62 11.04
C SER A 94 15.31 22.03 12.54
N TYR A 95 16.20 21.43 13.34
CA TYR A 95 16.26 21.58 14.79
C TYR A 95 16.41 23.02 15.28
N LYS A 96 15.51 23.42 16.17
CA LYS A 96 15.60 24.65 16.97
C LYS A 96 15.89 24.28 18.41
N GLN A 97 16.90 24.94 19.00
CA GLN A 97 17.29 24.70 20.38
C GLN A 97 16.10 24.95 21.34
N PRO A 98 15.78 24.00 22.24
CA PRO A 98 14.68 24.12 23.17
C PRO A 98 14.98 25.20 24.23
N LYS A 99 14.09 26.19 24.36
CA LYS A 99 14.26 27.33 25.28
C LYS A 99 14.19 26.96 26.78
N LYS A 100 13.65 25.79 27.11
CA LYS A 100 13.37 25.36 28.51
C LYS A 100 14.29 24.26 29.03
N ILE A 101 15.16 23.72 28.18
CA ILE A 101 16.11 22.67 28.56
C ILE A 101 17.50 23.27 28.50
N LYS A 102 18.23 23.24 29.62
CA LYS A 102 19.59 23.79 29.67
C LYS A 102 20.54 22.80 28.98
N LYS A 103 21.43 23.32 28.14
CA LYS A 103 22.51 22.52 27.54
C LYS A 103 23.30 21.81 28.65
N HIS A 104 23.61 20.52 28.47
CA HIS A 104 24.33 19.69 29.45
C HIS A 104 23.59 19.45 30.79
N SER A 105 22.25 19.46 30.80
CA SER A 105 21.42 19.15 31.98
C SER A 105 21.17 17.65 32.22
N GLY A 106 21.93 16.76 31.60
CA GLY A 106 21.84 15.31 31.78
C GLY A 106 23.02 14.72 32.58
N LYS A 107 23.63 15.51 33.47
CA LYS A 107 24.80 15.09 34.24
C LYS A 107 24.41 14.13 35.35
N LYS A 108 25.24 13.12 35.59
CA LYS A 108 25.01 12.15 36.67
C LYS A 108 24.84 12.83 38.05
N GLY A 109 23.61 12.85 38.55
CA GLY A 109 23.17 13.43 39.82
C GLY A 109 22.08 14.50 39.71
N ASP A 110 21.70 14.92 38.51
CA ASP A 110 20.58 15.84 38.28
C ASP A 110 19.27 15.12 37.94
N GLU A 111 18.19 15.89 37.71
CA GLU A 111 16.87 15.35 37.35
C GLU A 111 16.86 14.58 36.02
N GLY A 112 17.82 14.83 35.13
CA GLY A 112 17.99 14.11 33.86
C GLY A 112 18.70 12.76 34.03
N ASN A 113 19.57 12.63 35.04
CA ASN A 113 20.35 11.40 35.29
C ASN A 113 20.63 11.16 36.80
N PRO A 114 19.65 10.71 37.62
CA PRO A 114 19.76 10.70 39.09
C PRO A 114 20.75 9.66 39.68
N ARG A 115 21.37 9.97 40.83
CA ARG A 115 22.44 9.17 41.45
C ARG A 115 22.02 7.92 42.26
N SER A 116 20.75 7.77 42.66
CA SER A 116 20.34 6.73 43.63
C SER A 116 18.98 6.09 43.32
N ARG A 117 18.93 4.75 43.39
CA ARG A 117 17.68 3.96 43.34
C ARG A 117 16.90 4.12 44.66
N PRO A 118 15.56 4.15 44.67
CA PRO A 118 14.80 4.01 45.90
C PRO A 118 15.12 2.66 46.56
N LYS A 119 15.47 2.67 47.86
CA LYS A 119 15.67 1.45 48.65
C LYS A 119 14.30 0.81 48.97
N PRO A 120 14.16 -0.53 48.91
CA PRO A 120 13.01 -1.20 49.50
C PRO A 120 13.07 -1.08 51.03
N GLY A 121 11.97 -0.65 51.64
CA GLY A 121 11.87 -0.35 53.08
C GLY A 121 12.14 -1.55 54.00
N THR A 122 12.70 -1.22 55.17
CA THR A 122 12.95 -2.09 56.33
C THR A 122 11.65 -2.41 57.09
N GLY A 123 11.27 -3.69 57.12
CA GLY A 123 10.31 -4.27 58.08
C GLY A 123 10.96 -5.45 58.84
N PRO A 124 10.57 -5.74 60.09
CA PRO A 124 11.35 -6.57 60.99
C PRO A 124 11.24 -8.08 60.69
N SER A 125 12.38 -8.76 60.86
CA SER A 125 12.62 -10.22 61.03
C SER A 125 12.07 -11.19 59.96
N LYS A 126 13.00 -11.84 59.25
CA LYS A 126 12.77 -12.93 58.26
C LYS A 126 11.99 -14.12 58.86
N PRO A 127 10.84 -14.52 58.29
CA PRO A 127 10.42 -15.93 58.34
C PRO A 127 11.27 -16.74 57.35
N LYS A 128 11.51 -18.02 57.67
CA LYS A 128 12.27 -18.97 56.83
C LYS A 128 11.85 -18.92 55.35
N PRO A 129 12.79 -19.11 54.41
CA PRO A 129 12.48 -19.05 52.98
C PRO A 129 11.44 -20.11 52.62
N LYS A 130 10.25 -19.68 52.20
CA LYS A 130 9.31 -20.57 51.52
C LYS A 130 9.95 -21.03 50.19
N PRO A 131 9.70 -22.26 49.74
CA PRO A 131 10.19 -22.73 48.45
C PRO A 131 9.80 -21.73 47.35
N LYS A 132 10.73 -21.40 46.44
CA LYS A 132 10.40 -20.60 45.26
C LYS A 132 9.22 -21.27 44.56
N PRO A 133 8.14 -20.54 44.24
CA PRO A 133 7.05 -21.12 43.48
C PRO A 133 7.62 -21.69 42.17
N PRO A 134 7.18 -22.88 41.73
CA PRO A 134 7.67 -23.48 40.51
C PRO A 134 7.48 -22.52 39.34
N LYS A 135 8.47 -22.46 38.44
CA LYS A 135 8.41 -21.64 37.23
C LYS A 135 7.09 -21.97 36.51
N LYS A 136 6.25 -20.95 36.26
CA LYS A 136 4.98 -21.15 35.55
C LYS A 136 5.29 -21.71 34.18
N LYS A 137 4.73 -22.88 33.87
CA LYS A 137 4.83 -23.48 32.54
C LYS A 137 4.25 -22.53 31.50
N CYS A 138 4.88 -22.44 30.34
CA CYS A 138 4.37 -21.74 29.17
C CYS A 138 2.97 -22.26 28.85
N ASN A 139 2.06 -21.31 28.66
CA ASN A 139 0.69 -21.59 28.29
C ASN A 139 0.23 -20.53 27.29
N VAL A 140 -0.12 -20.97 26.08
CA VAL A 140 -0.74 -20.09 25.07
C VAL A 140 -2.25 -20.33 25.10
N PRO A 141 -3.06 -19.33 25.53
CA PRO A 141 -4.51 -19.42 25.53
C PRO A 141 -5.04 -19.78 24.14
N PRO A 142 -6.10 -20.60 24.00
CA PRO A 142 -6.63 -21.02 22.69
C PRO A 142 -6.87 -19.86 21.73
N LYS A 143 -7.44 -18.74 22.22
CA LYS A 143 -7.70 -17.51 21.44
C LYS A 143 -6.43 -16.78 20.96
N GLN A 144 -5.26 -17.17 21.45
CA GLN A 144 -3.96 -16.61 21.06
C GLN A 144 -3.12 -17.57 20.21
N ARG A 145 -3.53 -18.84 20.08
CA ARG A 145 -2.79 -19.85 19.31
C ARG A 145 -2.80 -19.56 17.82
N THR A 146 -3.92 -19.07 17.30
CA THR A 146 -4.10 -18.81 15.87
C THR A 146 -4.78 -17.46 15.70
N LYS A 147 -4.14 -16.56 14.96
CA LYS A 147 -4.67 -15.21 14.69
C LYS A 147 -4.37 -14.80 13.26
N VAL A 148 -5.34 -14.19 12.60
CA VAL A 148 -5.09 -13.50 11.32
C VAL A 148 -4.77 -12.04 11.61
N ILE A 149 -3.62 -11.56 11.13
CA ILE A 149 -3.14 -10.19 11.29
C ILE A 149 -3.14 -9.52 9.91
N ALA A 150 -3.63 -8.27 9.85
CA ALA A 150 -3.61 -7.40 8.67
C ALA A 150 -4.13 -8.06 7.38
N SER A 151 -5.08 -9.00 7.50
CA SER A 151 -5.68 -9.79 6.42
C SER A 151 -4.77 -10.71 5.59
N LYS A 152 -3.44 -10.69 5.78
CA LYS A 152 -2.47 -11.39 4.92
C LYS A 152 -1.43 -12.19 5.71
N ILE A 153 -1.56 -12.24 7.02
CA ILE A 153 -0.58 -12.89 7.90
C ILE A 153 -1.34 -13.83 8.83
N LEU A 154 -1.03 -15.12 8.78
CA LEU A 154 -1.47 -16.06 9.81
C LEU A 154 -0.38 -16.14 10.88
N GLN A 155 -0.71 -15.79 12.11
CA GLN A 155 0.18 -15.95 13.26
C GLN A 155 -0.23 -17.19 14.06
N LEU A 156 0.74 -18.08 14.26
CA LEU A 156 0.66 -19.21 15.17
C LEU A 156 1.53 -18.97 16.40
N GLN A 157 1.02 -19.36 17.58
CA GLN A 157 1.77 -19.29 18.83
C GLN A 157 1.69 -20.60 19.59
N SER A 158 2.85 -21.09 20.01
CA SER A 158 3.01 -22.36 20.71
C SER A 158 4.06 -22.21 21.83
N CYS A 159 4.27 -23.29 22.59
CA CYS A 159 5.37 -23.41 23.55
C CYS A 159 6.36 -24.44 23.02
N ASP A 160 7.66 -24.13 23.05
CA ASP A 160 8.71 -25.08 22.66
C ASP A 160 9.03 -26.08 23.80
N SER A 161 9.96 -27.00 23.53
CA SER A 161 10.46 -27.97 24.51
C SER A 161 11.16 -27.34 25.72
N ASN A 162 11.61 -26.09 25.59
CA ASN A 162 12.27 -25.32 26.64
C ASN A 162 11.28 -24.43 27.42
N ASP A 163 9.98 -24.59 27.17
CA ASP A 163 8.91 -23.83 27.83
C ASP A 163 8.96 -22.33 27.49
N ASN A 164 9.48 -21.98 26.31
CA ASN A 164 9.45 -20.64 25.76
C ASN A 164 8.30 -20.51 24.76
N ARG A 165 7.73 -19.31 24.67
CA ARG A 165 6.70 -19.00 23.67
C ARG A 165 7.37 -18.82 22.31
N VAL A 166 6.91 -19.56 21.31
CA VAL A 166 7.33 -19.43 19.92
C VAL A 166 6.22 -18.77 19.12
N THR A 167 6.60 -17.88 18.21
CA THR A 167 5.67 -17.25 17.26
C THR A 167 6.13 -17.59 15.85
N GLU A 168 5.22 -18.13 15.05
CA GLU A 168 5.39 -18.35 13.62
C GLU A 168 4.41 -17.48 12.87
N GLN A 169 4.83 -16.85 11.78
CA GLN A 169 3.96 -16.05 10.92
C GLN A 169 4.08 -16.48 9.48
N TYR A 170 2.95 -16.80 8.85
CA TYR A 170 2.84 -17.13 7.45
C TYR A 170 2.34 -15.91 6.69
N TYR A 171 3.17 -15.39 5.79
CA TYR A 171 2.91 -14.21 4.97
C TYR A 171 2.42 -14.64 3.59
N PHE A 172 1.24 -14.14 3.24
CA PHE A 172 0.65 -14.31 1.93
C PHE A 172 1.11 -13.18 1.02
N THR A 173 1.97 -13.49 0.06
CA THR A 173 2.42 -12.54 -0.97
C THR A 173 1.97 -12.95 -2.37
N THR A 174 1.81 -14.24 -2.62
CA THR A 174 1.32 -14.85 -3.86
C THR A 174 0.41 -16.03 -3.52
N MET A 175 -0.35 -16.53 -4.50
CA MET A 175 -1.16 -17.74 -4.41
C MET A 175 -1.30 -18.37 -5.81
N THR A 176 -1.57 -19.66 -5.83
CA THR A 176 -1.89 -20.38 -7.07
C THR A 176 -3.37 -20.73 -7.09
N TYR A 177 -4.12 -20.30 -8.11
CA TYR A 177 -5.47 -20.80 -8.30
C TYR A 177 -5.41 -22.26 -8.78
N HIS A 178 -6.15 -23.13 -8.11
CA HIS A 178 -6.33 -24.50 -8.56
C HIS A 178 -7.03 -24.53 -9.93
N SER A 179 -6.72 -25.50 -10.78
CA SER A 179 -7.31 -25.61 -12.14
C SER A 179 -8.84 -25.77 -12.11
N THR A 180 -9.37 -26.37 -11.04
CA THR A 180 -10.82 -26.53 -10.79
C THR A 180 -11.36 -25.56 -9.74
N ALA A 181 -10.66 -24.44 -9.49
CA ALA A 181 -11.10 -23.44 -8.53
C ALA A 181 -12.50 -22.92 -8.86
N THR A 182 -13.35 -22.81 -7.84
CA THR A 182 -14.70 -22.28 -7.97
C THR A 182 -14.66 -20.77 -8.16
N GLU A 183 -15.47 -20.25 -9.08
CA GLU A 183 -15.57 -18.81 -9.30
C GLU A 183 -16.13 -18.08 -8.09
N HIS A 184 -15.49 -16.99 -7.69
CA HIS A 184 -16.01 -16.06 -6.70
C HIS A 184 -16.23 -14.70 -7.35
N LEU A 185 -17.50 -14.38 -7.59
CA LEU A 185 -17.86 -13.11 -8.21
C LEU A 185 -17.57 -11.94 -7.25
N VAL A 186 -16.76 -11.00 -7.73
CA VAL A 186 -16.40 -9.75 -7.05
C VAL A 186 -17.06 -8.60 -7.80
N THR A 187 -18.11 -8.05 -7.21
CA THR A 187 -18.89 -6.96 -7.80
C THR A 187 -18.37 -5.61 -7.30
N LYS A 188 -18.36 -4.62 -8.21
CA LYS A 188 -18.07 -3.22 -7.90
C LYS A 188 -19.06 -2.30 -8.60
N THR A 189 -19.22 -1.10 -8.06
CA THR A 189 -19.97 -0.03 -8.71
C THR A 189 -18.97 0.95 -9.32
N CYS A 190 -19.18 1.31 -10.58
CA CYS A 190 -18.42 2.39 -11.21
C CYS A 190 -19.10 3.72 -10.89
N SER A 191 -18.40 4.58 -10.14
CA SER A 191 -18.97 5.83 -9.67
C SER A 191 -18.99 6.91 -10.73
N SER A 192 -20.12 7.60 -10.88
CA SER A 192 -20.31 8.66 -11.89
C SER A 192 -19.39 9.85 -11.69
N ILE A 193 -18.76 10.00 -10.51
CA ILE A 193 -17.73 11.01 -10.25
C ILE A 193 -16.47 10.81 -11.13
N TRP A 194 -16.20 9.59 -11.59
CA TRP A 194 -15.15 9.27 -12.56
C TRP A 194 -15.77 9.08 -13.94
N THR A 195 -16.46 10.12 -14.41
CA THR A 195 -17.39 10.07 -15.54
C THR A 195 -16.78 9.42 -16.77
N GLN A 196 -15.62 9.92 -17.25
CA GLN A 196 -15.02 9.47 -18.51
C GLN A 196 -14.53 8.02 -18.43
N ALA A 197 -13.98 7.62 -17.28
CA ALA A 197 -13.54 6.26 -17.03
C ALA A 197 -14.72 5.28 -17.03
N CYS A 198 -15.80 5.60 -16.31
CA CYS A 198 -16.96 4.72 -16.26
C CYS A 198 -17.65 4.58 -17.62
N TYR A 199 -17.74 5.66 -18.41
CA TYR A 199 -18.25 5.56 -19.78
C TYR A 199 -17.37 4.70 -20.67
N HIS A 200 -16.05 4.78 -20.55
CA HIS A 200 -15.11 3.90 -21.26
C HIS A 200 -15.36 2.41 -20.96
N TYR A 201 -15.47 2.06 -19.67
CA TYR A 201 -15.69 0.66 -19.27
C TYR A 201 -17.06 0.15 -19.72
N SER A 202 -18.11 0.97 -19.55
CA SER A 202 -19.45 0.57 -19.94
C SER A 202 -19.61 0.45 -21.46
N SER A 203 -19.02 1.36 -22.24
CA SER A 203 -19.10 1.31 -23.69
C SER A 203 -18.32 0.10 -24.21
N ALA A 204 -17.09 -0.11 -23.76
CA ALA A 204 -16.29 -1.25 -24.16
C ALA A 204 -16.96 -2.59 -23.79
N ASN A 205 -17.59 -2.71 -22.60
CA ASN A 205 -18.36 -3.90 -22.24
C ASN A 205 -19.63 -4.10 -23.09
N ARG A 206 -20.30 -3.00 -23.47
CA ARG A 206 -21.49 -3.07 -24.31
C ARG A 206 -21.16 -3.57 -25.70
N GLU A 207 -20.05 -3.11 -26.28
CA GLU A 207 -19.60 -3.54 -27.61
C GLU A 207 -18.92 -4.92 -27.59
N ASN A 208 -18.28 -5.28 -26.47
CA ASN A 208 -17.71 -6.61 -26.27
C ASN A 208 -18.16 -7.22 -24.91
N PRO A 209 -19.30 -7.95 -24.90
CA PRO A 209 -19.89 -8.50 -23.67
C PRO A 209 -18.99 -9.47 -22.90
N HIS A 210 -17.98 -10.07 -23.55
CA HIS A 210 -17.01 -10.95 -22.87
C HIS A 210 -16.26 -10.22 -21.74
N TRP A 211 -16.07 -8.90 -21.86
CA TRP A 211 -15.38 -8.09 -20.85
C TRP A 211 -16.24 -7.71 -19.64
N THR A 212 -17.53 -8.06 -19.65
CA THR A 212 -18.43 -7.82 -18.51
C THR A 212 -18.04 -8.66 -17.29
N ARG A 213 -17.40 -9.82 -17.51
CA ARG A 213 -16.93 -10.73 -16.46
C ARG A 213 -15.46 -11.09 -16.75
N LEU A 214 -14.56 -10.56 -15.93
CA LEU A 214 -13.12 -10.76 -16.10
C LEU A 214 -12.62 -11.74 -15.04
N THR A 215 -12.35 -12.97 -15.46
CA THR A 215 -11.77 -13.98 -14.57
C THR A 215 -10.34 -13.59 -14.23
N CYS A 216 -10.02 -13.55 -12.93
CA CYS A 216 -8.70 -13.11 -12.49
C CYS A 216 -7.61 -14.03 -13.04
N PRO A 217 -6.61 -13.48 -13.74
CA PRO A 217 -5.51 -14.25 -14.29
C PRO A 217 -4.58 -14.77 -13.19
N GLN A 218 -3.87 -15.87 -13.44
CA GLN A 218 -2.93 -16.41 -12.45
C GLN A 218 -1.84 -15.38 -12.11
N ALA A 219 -1.40 -14.59 -13.08
CA ALA A 219 -0.46 -13.49 -12.87
C ALA A 219 -0.98 -12.38 -11.93
N ALA A 220 -2.30 -12.25 -11.71
CA ALA A 220 -2.88 -11.31 -10.74
C ALA A 220 -3.01 -11.87 -9.31
N ALA A 221 -2.69 -13.14 -9.10
CA ALA A 221 -2.83 -13.84 -7.84
C ALA A 221 -1.72 -13.45 -6.82
N THR A 222 -1.40 -12.17 -6.75
CA THR A 222 -0.31 -11.62 -5.94
C THR A 222 -0.75 -10.35 -5.20
N ALA A 223 -0.17 -10.13 -4.03
CA ALA A 223 -0.36 -8.91 -3.24
C ALA A 223 0.22 -7.67 -3.91
N SER A 224 1.14 -7.85 -4.85
CA SER A 224 1.74 -6.81 -5.67
C SER A 224 1.94 -7.34 -7.09
N ARG A 225 1.09 -6.89 -8.02
CA ARG A 225 1.27 -7.17 -9.45
C ARG A 225 1.99 -5.99 -10.09
N ASP A 226 3.05 -6.29 -10.84
CA ASP A 226 3.71 -5.29 -11.66
C ASP A 226 2.78 -4.83 -12.79
N ARG A 227 2.99 -3.59 -13.25
CA ARG A 227 2.27 -3.09 -14.41
C ARG A 227 2.83 -3.77 -15.65
N GLU A 228 1.99 -4.55 -16.32
CA GLU A 228 2.38 -5.18 -17.58
C GLU A 228 2.48 -4.17 -18.73
N GLY A 229 3.18 -4.57 -19.79
CA GLY A 229 3.56 -3.70 -20.90
C GLY A 229 2.37 -3.04 -21.59
N ALA A 230 2.55 -1.79 -21.98
CA ALA A 230 1.48 -0.88 -22.43
C ALA A 230 1.10 -1.08 -23.91
N LYS A 231 0.61 -2.28 -24.29
CA LYS A 231 0.39 -2.64 -25.71
C LYS A 231 -0.66 -1.77 -26.39
N ALA A 232 -1.86 -1.67 -25.80
CA ALA A 232 -2.96 -0.92 -26.39
C ALA A 232 -2.67 0.60 -26.41
N THR A 233 -2.09 1.13 -25.34
CA THR A 233 -1.69 2.54 -25.25
C THR A 233 -0.56 2.90 -26.20
N ASN A 234 0.37 1.97 -26.48
CA ASN A 234 1.37 2.13 -27.54
C ASN A 234 0.73 2.16 -28.93
N THR A 235 -0.28 1.31 -29.19
CA THR A 235 -1.03 1.36 -30.44
C THR A 235 -1.72 2.72 -30.60
N TRP A 236 -2.37 3.22 -29.55
CA TRP A 236 -3.01 4.55 -29.57
C TRP A 236 -2.00 5.65 -29.93
N SER A 237 -0.81 5.65 -29.33
CA SER A 237 0.24 6.64 -29.66
C SER A 237 0.82 6.51 -31.07
N LYS A 238 0.64 5.37 -31.75
CA LYS A 238 1.01 5.24 -33.17
C LYS A 238 -0.08 5.77 -34.10
N GLU A 239 -1.31 5.86 -33.61
CA GLU A 239 -2.46 6.40 -34.36
C GLU A 239 -2.63 7.91 -34.22
N HIS A 240 -1.99 8.50 -33.20
CA HIS A 240 -2.09 9.90 -32.84
C HIS A 240 -0.69 10.52 -32.76
N ASP A 241 -0.37 11.40 -33.71
CA ASP A 241 0.83 12.22 -33.66
C ASP A 241 0.77 13.19 -32.48
N LYS A 242 1.90 13.40 -31.82
CA LYS A 242 2.00 14.18 -30.58
C LYS A 242 1.55 15.64 -30.71
N SER A 243 1.61 16.22 -31.91
CA SER A 243 1.15 17.59 -32.14
C SER A 243 -0.36 17.78 -31.90
N TRP A 244 -1.14 16.71 -31.99
CA TRP A 244 -2.57 16.72 -31.64
C TRP A 244 -2.81 16.63 -30.12
N GLU A 245 -1.83 16.14 -29.36
CA GLU A 245 -1.92 15.96 -27.91
C GLU A 245 -1.51 17.22 -27.11
N GLU A 246 -1.16 18.31 -27.78
CA GLU A 246 -0.69 19.54 -27.12
C GLU A 246 -1.78 20.14 -26.20
N GLU A 247 -1.39 20.47 -24.97
CA GLU A 247 -2.31 20.95 -23.91
C GLU A 247 -3.13 22.16 -24.33
N LYS A 248 -2.55 23.07 -25.14
CA LYS A 248 -3.20 24.29 -25.60
C LYS A 248 -4.45 24.08 -26.46
N TYR A 249 -4.66 22.88 -26.99
CA TYR A 249 -5.80 22.55 -27.87
C TYR A 249 -6.95 21.84 -27.15
N ARG A 250 -6.81 21.55 -25.86
CA ARG A 250 -7.78 20.81 -25.05
C ARG A 250 -8.11 21.56 -23.76
N GLU A 251 -9.23 21.22 -23.14
CA GLU A 251 -9.67 21.86 -21.89
C GLU A 251 -8.93 21.34 -20.66
N GLN A 252 -8.43 20.10 -20.71
CA GLN A 252 -7.75 19.43 -19.60
C GLN A 252 -6.24 19.34 -19.86
N ASP A 253 -5.43 19.93 -18.98
CA ASP A 253 -3.97 19.89 -19.11
C ASP A 253 -3.42 18.46 -18.98
N LYS A 254 -3.97 17.67 -18.04
CA LYS A 254 -3.44 16.34 -17.69
C LYS A 254 -4.39 15.23 -18.09
N CYS A 255 -3.93 14.42 -19.03
CA CYS A 255 -4.68 13.32 -19.62
C CYS A 255 -3.84 12.03 -19.57
N ASP A 256 -4.50 10.90 -19.36
CA ASP A 256 -3.90 9.57 -19.40
C ASP A 256 -4.67 8.71 -20.44
N ARG A 257 -3.97 7.78 -21.09
CA ARG A 257 -4.60 6.76 -21.94
C ARG A 257 -5.05 5.60 -21.05
N ASP A 258 -6.35 5.44 -20.90
CA ASP A 258 -6.93 4.38 -20.09
C ASP A 258 -7.21 3.14 -20.92
N GLU A 259 -7.05 1.95 -20.34
CA GLU A 259 -7.18 0.66 -21.02
C GLU A 259 -8.36 -0.12 -20.44
N TRP A 260 -9.22 -0.65 -21.31
CA TRP A 260 -10.27 -1.58 -20.90
C TRP A 260 -10.35 -2.82 -21.81
N PRO A 261 -10.31 -4.04 -21.27
CA PRO A 261 -10.06 -4.38 -19.86
C PRO A 261 -8.70 -3.88 -19.37
N PRO A 262 -8.52 -3.63 -18.06
CA PRO A 262 -7.24 -3.18 -17.54
C PRO A 262 -6.24 -4.33 -17.62
N ALA A 263 -4.98 -4.04 -17.96
CA ALA A 263 -3.91 -5.03 -18.03
C ALA A 263 -3.78 -5.90 -16.75
N TYR A 264 -4.11 -5.32 -15.58
CA TYR A 264 -4.15 -6.03 -14.30
C TYR A 264 -5.10 -7.26 -14.29
N LEU A 265 -6.17 -7.25 -15.08
CA LEU A 265 -7.17 -8.33 -15.14
C LEU A 265 -6.99 -9.25 -16.36
N LEU A 266 -5.90 -9.13 -17.10
CA LEU A 266 -5.62 -9.95 -18.27
C LEU A 266 -4.42 -10.88 -18.03
N GLU A 267 -4.41 -12.02 -18.72
CA GLU A 267 -3.22 -12.85 -18.82
C GLU A 267 -2.18 -12.15 -19.73
N PRO A 268 -0.90 -12.09 -19.35
CA PRO A 268 0.13 -11.40 -20.13
C PRO A 268 0.27 -11.88 -21.58
N ASP A 269 0.03 -13.17 -21.80
CA ASP A 269 0.09 -13.89 -23.07
C ASP A 269 -1.31 -14.17 -23.66
N GLY A 270 -2.36 -13.67 -23.02
CA GLY A 270 -3.74 -13.79 -23.50
C GLY A 270 -4.02 -12.91 -24.71
N PRO A 271 -4.99 -13.29 -25.58
CA PRO A 271 -5.27 -12.58 -26.82
C PRO A 271 -5.70 -11.12 -26.59
N GLU A 272 -6.45 -10.82 -25.53
CA GLU A 272 -6.87 -9.46 -25.18
C GLU A 272 -5.68 -8.53 -24.96
N MET A 273 -4.62 -9.06 -24.34
CA MET A 273 -3.36 -8.34 -24.10
C MET A 273 -2.52 -8.28 -25.38
N LEU A 274 -2.29 -9.43 -26.03
CA LEU A 274 -1.45 -9.53 -27.22
C LEU A 274 -1.96 -8.67 -28.39
N GLU A 275 -3.28 -8.65 -28.58
CA GLU A 275 -3.96 -7.90 -29.63
C GLU A 275 -4.39 -6.49 -29.17
N GLY A 276 -3.92 -6.05 -28.00
CA GLY A 276 -4.26 -4.75 -27.40
C GLY A 276 -4.20 -3.59 -28.39
N GLY A 277 -5.36 -3.00 -28.66
CA GLY A 277 -5.56 -1.92 -29.62
C GLY A 277 -5.34 -2.24 -31.10
N GLN A 278 -5.01 -3.47 -31.47
CA GLN A 278 -4.73 -3.90 -32.85
C GLN A 278 -5.96 -4.50 -33.53
N THR A 279 -6.77 -5.25 -32.77
CA THR A 279 -8.00 -5.86 -33.28
C THR A 279 -9.15 -5.60 -32.30
N LYS A 280 -10.38 -5.85 -32.76
CA LYS A 280 -11.57 -5.75 -31.90
C LYS A 280 -11.58 -6.74 -30.73
N LYS A 281 -10.71 -7.76 -30.72
CA LYS A 281 -10.56 -8.69 -29.59
C LYS A 281 -9.64 -8.13 -28.49
N GLY A 282 -8.77 -7.19 -28.81
CA GLY A 282 -7.84 -6.58 -27.87
C GLY A 282 -8.46 -5.48 -27.00
N GLN A 283 -7.74 -5.06 -25.97
CA GLN A 283 -8.10 -3.91 -25.14
C GLN A 283 -8.47 -2.67 -25.98
N ARG A 284 -9.50 -1.94 -25.55
CA ARG A 284 -9.83 -0.58 -26.00
C ARG A 284 -9.05 0.46 -25.20
N VAL A 285 -8.82 1.61 -25.83
CA VAL A 285 -8.18 2.75 -25.19
C VAL A 285 -9.03 3.99 -25.37
N ARG A 286 -9.13 4.78 -24.30
CA ARG A 286 -9.67 6.13 -24.35
C ARG A 286 -8.69 7.09 -23.69
N PHE A 287 -8.36 8.17 -24.39
CA PHE A 287 -7.59 9.27 -23.86
C PHE A 287 -8.50 10.20 -23.06
N MET A 288 -8.29 10.28 -21.75
CA MET A 288 -9.25 10.89 -20.82
C MET A 288 -8.55 11.63 -19.67
N PRO A 289 -9.29 12.43 -18.87
CA PRO A 289 -8.72 13.13 -17.74
C PRO A 289 -7.98 12.19 -16.78
N ARG A 290 -6.75 12.59 -16.42
CA ARG A 290 -5.86 11.80 -15.57
C ARG A 290 -6.47 11.45 -14.21
N GLU A 291 -7.29 12.34 -13.66
CA GLU A 291 -7.93 12.13 -12.37
C GLU A 291 -8.98 11.02 -12.43
N ASP A 292 -9.88 11.06 -13.41
CA ASP A 292 -10.88 10.03 -13.69
C ASP A 292 -10.21 8.66 -13.82
N ASN A 293 -9.21 8.53 -14.69
CA ASN A 293 -8.48 7.28 -14.91
C ASN A 293 -7.86 6.75 -13.60
N ARG A 294 -7.04 7.55 -12.92
CA ARG A 294 -6.29 7.08 -11.73
C ARG A 294 -7.18 6.72 -10.57
N LYS A 295 -8.26 7.47 -10.36
CA LYS A 295 -9.15 7.23 -9.23
C LYS A 295 -10.10 6.07 -9.52
N ALA A 296 -10.62 5.96 -10.74
CA ALA A 296 -11.38 4.81 -11.18
C ALA A 296 -10.55 3.52 -11.11
N GLY A 297 -9.29 3.56 -11.52
CA GLY A 297 -8.41 2.39 -11.54
C GLY A 297 -8.12 1.77 -10.16
N ASN A 298 -8.41 2.48 -9.06
CA ASN A 298 -8.32 1.88 -7.72
C ASN A 298 -9.38 0.79 -7.48
N VAL A 299 -10.48 0.77 -8.24
CA VAL A 299 -11.63 -0.12 -7.99
C VAL A 299 -11.30 -1.60 -8.17
N TRP A 300 -10.36 -1.93 -9.06
CA TRP A 300 -9.87 -3.30 -9.29
C TRP A 300 -8.54 -3.59 -8.59
N ARG A 301 -8.00 -2.70 -7.78
CA ARG A 301 -6.74 -2.97 -7.09
C ARG A 301 -6.90 -4.13 -6.10
N GLY A 302 -6.18 -5.21 -6.34
CA GLY A 302 -6.14 -6.37 -5.45
C GLY A 302 -7.37 -7.27 -5.49
N VAL A 303 -8.29 -7.09 -6.47
CA VAL A 303 -9.51 -7.91 -6.57
C VAL A 303 -9.23 -9.38 -6.86
N CYS A 304 -8.05 -9.69 -7.41
CA CYS A 304 -7.64 -11.07 -7.64
C CYS A 304 -7.02 -11.73 -6.39
N PHE A 305 -6.52 -10.94 -5.44
CA PHE A 305 -5.81 -11.50 -4.28
C PHE A 305 -6.66 -11.47 -3.00
N HIS A 306 -7.20 -10.30 -2.64
CA HIS A 306 -7.84 -10.11 -1.34
C HIS A 306 -9.16 -10.89 -1.17
N PRO A 307 -10.10 -10.86 -2.12
CA PRO A 307 -11.38 -11.55 -1.97
C PRO A 307 -11.24 -13.06 -1.77
N ALA A 308 -10.30 -13.70 -2.47
CA ALA A 308 -10.03 -15.13 -2.31
C ALA A 308 -9.54 -15.46 -0.89
N LEU A 309 -8.64 -14.65 -0.33
CA LEU A 309 -8.18 -14.81 1.05
C LEU A 309 -9.28 -14.58 2.08
N GLU A 310 -10.11 -13.56 1.90
CA GLU A 310 -11.21 -13.30 2.84
C GLU A 310 -12.24 -14.45 2.83
N LYS A 311 -12.52 -15.03 1.67
CA LYS A 311 -13.42 -16.18 1.54
C LYS A 311 -12.90 -17.41 2.30
N LEU A 312 -11.58 -17.66 2.27
CA LEU A 312 -10.95 -18.80 2.95
C LEU A 312 -10.93 -18.68 4.48
N LYS A 313 -10.97 -17.45 5.03
CA LYS A 313 -10.94 -17.24 6.49
C LYS A 313 -12.23 -17.65 7.22
N GLY A 314 -13.28 -18.02 6.49
CA GLY A 314 -14.53 -18.52 7.07
C GLY A 314 -14.32 -19.77 7.94
N ASP A 315 -13.28 -20.57 7.65
CA ASP A 315 -12.82 -21.69 8.47
C ASP A 315 -11.35 -21.49 8.85
N LEU A 316 -11.11 -21.07 10.10
CA LEU A 316 -9.76 -20.78 10.59
C LEU A 316 -8.86 -22.03 10.66
N LEU A 317 -9.44 -23.22 10.86
CA LEU A 317 -8.69 -24.46 10.96
C LEU A 317 -8.24 -24.91 9.56
N GLU A 318 -9.13 -24.85 8.57
CA GLU A 318 -8.78 -25.11 7.17
C GLU A 318 -7.74 -24.09 6.67
N TYR A 319 -7.96 -22.81 6.95
CA TYR A 319 -7.02 -21.74 6.61
C TYR A 319 -5.63 -21.99 7.23
N GLN A 320 -5.57 -22.40 8.49
CA GLN A 320 -4.32 -22.78 9.14
C GLN A 320 -3.65 -23.98 8.46
N ARG A 321 -4.39 -25.07 8.22
CA ARG A 321 -3.83 -26.27 7.58
C ARG A 321 -3.26 -25.95 6.19
N MET A 322 -3.99 -25.15 5.41
CA MET A 322 -3.52 -24.67 4.11
C MET A 322 -2.20 -23.89 4.24
N CYS A 323 -2.09 -22.96 5.21
CA CYS A 323 -0.85 -22.21 5.42
C CYS A 323 0.33 -23.12 5.75
N GLN A 324 0.11 -24.10 6.62
CA GLN A 324 1.15 -25.01 7.09
C GLN A 324 1.56 -26.03 6.00
N ALA A 325 0.67 -26.35 5.07
CA ALA A 325 0.93 -27.25 3.95
C ALA A 325 1.45 -26.52 2.69
N ALA A 326 1.37 -25.19 2.65
CA ALA A 326 1.77 -24.41 1.48
C ALA A 326 3.30 -24.45 1.26
N PRO A 327 3.75 -24.46 -0.01
CA PRO A 327 5.14 -24.20 -0.36
C PRO A 327 5.70 -22.96 0.35
N ILE A 328 6.85 -23.12 1.01
CA ILE A 328 7.59 -22.02 1.63
C ILE A 328 8.56 -21.45 0.59
N LEU A 329 8.32 -20.21 0.18
CA LEU A 329 9.17 -19.48 -0.75
C LEU A 329 10.42 -18.92 -0.06
N SER A 330 10.29 -18.48 1.19
CA SER A 330 11.41 -18.05 2.02
C SER A 330 11.08 -18.10 3.50
N THR A 331 12.12 -18.27 4.31
CA THR A 331 12.04 -18.19 5.78
C THR A 331 12.97 -17.10 6.29
N GLY A 332 12.57 -16.40 7.33
CA GLY A 332 13.40 -15.42 8.01
C GLY A 332 13.02 -15.29 9.48
N GLN A 333 13.72 -14.43 10.21
CA GLN A 333 13.31 -14.05 11.55
C GLN A 333 12.24 -12.95 11.48
N LEU A 334 11.35 -12.92 12.48
CA LEU A 334 10.48 -11.77 12.66
C LEU A 334 11.32 -10.53 13.01
N PRO A 335 10.92 -9.32 12.58
CA PRO A 335 11.64 -8.07 12.89
C PRO A 335 11.86 -7.82 14.39
N GLN A 336 11.07 -8.49 15.24
CA GLN A 336 11.09 -8.39 16.70
C GLN A 336 12.01 -9.46 17.35
N GLY A 337 12.77 -10.23 16.57
CA GLY A 337 13.78 -11.21 17.03
C GLY A 337 13.22 -12.48 17.68
N SER A 338 11.94 -12.50 18.07
CA SER A 338 11.28 -13.62 18.77
C SER A 338 10.22 -14.29 17.89
N GLY A 339 10.67 -14.91 16.80
CA GLY A 339 9.83 -15.79 16.00
C GLY A 339 10.29 -15.96 14.56
N ILE A 340 9.57 -16.82 13.84
CA ILE A 340 9.89 -17.23 12.48
C ILE A 340 8.86 -16.64 11.53
N ARG A 341 9.35 -16.10 10.42
CA ARG A 341 8.57 -15.65 9.27
C ARG A 341 8.69 -16.68 8.17
N HIS A 342 7.56 -17.15 7.66
CA HIS A 342 7.44 -17.94 6.43
C HIS A 342 6.72 -17.11 5.37
N VAL A 343 7.28 -16.99 4.18
CA VAL A 343 6.57 -16.49 3.00
C VAL A 343 6.08 -17.70 2.23
N ILE A 344 4.78 -17.76 1.95
CA ILE A 344 4.14 -18.94 1.36
C ILE A 344 3.42 -18.65 0.05
N GLU A 345 3.24 -19.70 -0.74
CA GLU A 345 2.41 -19.71 -1.96
C GLU A 345 1.35 -20.83 -1.86
N PRO A 346 0.19 -20.58 -1.24
CA PRO A 346 -0.85 -21.58 -1.12
C PRO A 346 -1.54 -21.83 -2.48
N VAL A 347 -1.94 -23.08 -2.70
CA VAL A 347 -2.90 -23.44 -3.76
C VAL A 347 -4.31 -23.22 -3.21
N ILE A 348 -5.11 -22.43 -3.91
CA ILE A 348 -6.45 -22.06 -3.47
C ILE A 348 -7.53 -22.52 -4.46
N ASN A 349 -8.65 -22.99 -3.94
CA ASN A 349 -9.78 -23.51 -4.71
C ASN A 349 -10.84 -22.45 -5.04
N ILE A 350 -10.49 -21.16 -4.93
CA ILE A 350 -11.38 -20.03 -5.19
C ILE A 350 -10.70 -19.09 -6.18
N ARG A 351 -11.35 -18.82 -7.32
CA ARG A 351 -10.83 -17.90 -8.35
C ARG A 351 -11.74 -16.68 -8.48
N PRO A 352 -11.27 -15.47 -8.13
CA PRO A 352 -12.11 -14.28 -8.27
C PRO A 352 -12.48 -13.98 -9.73
N VAL A 353 -13.68 -13.47 -9.94
CA VAL A 353 -14.16 -12.96 -11.23
C VAL A 353 -14.65 -11.54 -11.00
N PHE A 354 -14.02 -10.57 -11.65
CA PHE A 354 -14.38 -9.16 -11.53
C PHE A 354 -15.57 -8.81 -12.43
N THR A 355 -16.49 -7.99 -11.91
CA THR A 355 -17.54 -7.38 -12.72
C THR A 355 -17.97 -6.03 -12.13
N PHE A 356 -18.43 -5.12 -12.99
CA PHE A 356 -19.20 -3.97 -12.55
C PHE A 356 -20.68 -4.37 -12.47
N SER A 357 -21.25 -4.35 -11.27
CA SER A 357 -22.68 -4.61 -11.08
C SER A 357 -23.55 -3.40 -11.43
N GLU A 358 -22.96 -2.21 -11.47
CA GLU A 358 -23.65 -0.97 -11.74
C GLU A 358 -22.68 0.08 -12.32
N TYR A 359 -23.18 0.85 -13.28
CA TYR A 359 -22.59 2.09 -13.74
C TYR A 359 -23.50 3.25 -13.32
N GLN A 360 -23.06 4.08 -12.37
CA GLN A 360 -23.94 5.11 -11.80
C GLN A 360 -24.41 6.14 -12.85
N HIS A 361 -23.65 6.36 -13.92
CA HIS A 361 -24.05 7.28 -15.00
C HIS A 361 -25.28 6.79 -15.79
N SER A 362 -25.62 5.50 -15.70
CA SER A 362 -26.78 4.87 -16.35
C SER A 362 -27.78 4.29 -15.36
N ALA A 363 -27.63 4.60 -14.06
CA ALA A 363 -28.59 4.22 -13.04
C ALA A 363 -29.99 4.82 -13.32
N ALA A 364 -31.04 4.17 -12.84
CA ALA A 364 -32.41 4.61 -13.04
C ALA A 364 -32.60 6.07 -12.60
N GLY A 365 -33.19 6.88 -13.48
CA GLY A 365 -33.36 8.32 -13.27
C GLY A 365 -32.25 9.20 -13.85
N ASN A 366 -31.14 8.61 -14.31
CA ASN A 366 -30.08 9.32 -15.02
C ASN A 366 -30.25 9.19 -16.54
N THR A 367 -29.99 10.27 -17.27
CA THR A 367 -29.88 10.25 -18.74
C THR A 367 -28.40 10.15 -19.11
N PRO A 368 -27.95 9.05 -19.74
CA PRO A 368 -26.57 8.94 -20.19
C PRO A 368 -26.21 10.04 -21.18
N LEU A 369 -24.98 10.54 -21.09
CA LEU A 369 -24.41 11.47 -22.05
C LEU A 369 -24.34 10.85 -23.44
N ARG A 370 -24.48 11.71 -24.45
CA ARG A 370 -24.38 11.33 -25.86
C ARG A 370 -23.00 10.71 -26.14
N ASP A 371 -22.98 9.70 -27.00
CA ASP A 371 -21.75 9.05 -27.47
C ASP A 371 -20.84 8.65 -26.29
N ASP A 372 -21.43 8.11 -25.23
CA ASP A 372 -20.73 7.72 -24.00
C ASP A 372 -19.82 8.82 -23.44
N GLY A 373 -20.29 10.06 -23.45
CA GLY A 373 -19.58 11.20 -22.88
C GLY A 373 -18.38 11.68 -23.70
N LEU A 374 -18.24 11.27 -24.97
CA LEU A 374 -17.09 11.64 -25.81
C LEU A 374 -17.04 13.15 -26.07
N TRP A 375 -18.18 13.80 -26.24
CA TRP A 375 -18.26 15.25 -26.44
C TRP A 375 -17.88 16.04 -25.19
N GLU A 376 -18.08 15.46 -24.01
CA GLU A 376 -17.71 16.01 -22.70
C GLU A 376 -16.29 15.60 -22.27
N ASN A 377 -15.55 14.89 -23.12
CA ASN A 377 -14.19 14.50 -22.84
C ASN A 377 -13.24 15.69 -22.98
N LYS A 378 -12.89 16.29 -21.85
CA LYS A 378 -11.99 17.46 -21.79
C LYS A 378 -10.57 17.23 -22.31
N CYS A 379 -10.19 15.96 -22.57
CA CYS A 379 -8.89 15.60 -23.14
C CYS A 379 -8.86 15.53 -24.66
N TRP A 380 -10.03 15.57 -25.31
CA TRP A 380 -10.13 15.70 -26.76
C TRP A 380 -9.72 17.12 -27.20
N PRO A 381 -8.90 17.28 -28.26
CA PRO A 381 -8.46 18.58 -28.75
C PRO A 381 -9.55 19.30 -29.54
N SER A 382 -10.62 19.69 -28.85
CA SER A 382 -11.82 20.31 -29.43
C SER A 382 -11.55 21.62 -30.19
N GLY A 383 -10.44 22.30 -29.90
CA GLY A 383 -10.01 23.50 -30.64
C GLY A 383 -9.56 23.22 -32.07
N ILE A 384 -9.04 22.03 -32.37
CA ILE A 384 -8.44 21.71 -33.69
C ILE A 384 -9.05 20.47 -34.36
N ALA A 385 -9.96 19.77 -33.68
CA ALA A 385 -10.69 18.62 -34.19
C ALA A 385 -12.17 18.67 -33.77
N LYS A 386 -12.82 19.84 -33.88
CA LYS A 386 -14.09 20.19 -33.22
C LYS A 386 -15.27 19.26 -33.52
N THR A 387 -15.25 18.55 -34.64
CA THR A 387 -16.34 17.67 -35.06
C THR A 387 -16.08 16.18 -34.81
N ASP A 388 -14.91 15.83 -34.27
CA ASP A 388 -14.50 14.43 -34.11
C ASP A 388 -14.00 14.11 -32.70
N PRO A 389 -14.92 13.94 -31.71
CA PRO A 389 -14.53 13.54 -30.36
C PRO A 389 -14.00 12.09 -30.31
N GLY A 390 -14.19 11.31 -31.40
CA GLY A 390 -13.61 9.99 -31.59
C GLY A 390 -12.09 9.98 -31.68
N TRP A 391 -11.43 11.12 -31.88
CA TRP A 391 -9.98 11.24 -31.73
C TRP A 391 -9.46 10.68 -30.40
N ALA A 392 -10.28 10.73 -29.34
CA ALA A 392 -9.88 10.17 -28.04
C ALA A 392 -9.77 8.63 -28.03
N LEU A 393 -10.28 7.94 -29.05
CA LEU A 393 -10.39 6.49 -29.13
C LEU A 393 -9.32 5.89 -30.04
N LEU A 394 -9.25 4.57 -30.07
CA LEU A 394 -8.51 3.85 -31.12
C LEU A 394 -9.35 3.80 -32.41
N SER A 395 -8.68 3.75 -33.55
CA SER A 395 -9.35 3.64 -34.86
C SER A 395 -10.21 2.38 -35.01
N ILE A 396 -9.90 1.33 -34.23
CA ILE A 396 -10.65 0.07 -34.20
C ILE A 396 -11.91 0.10 -33.33
N ASP A 397 -12.14 1.19 -32.59
CA ASP A 397 -13.29 1.32 -31.69
C ASP A 397 -14.61 1.34 -32.49
N GLU A 398 -15.60 0.60 -31.99
CA GLU A 398 -16.91 0.45 -32.62
C GLU A 398 -17.67 1.76 -32.78
N TRP A 399 -17.29 2.81 -32.04
CA TRP A 399 -17.82 4.15 -32.27
C TRP A 399 -17.58 4.64 -33.70
N HIS A 400 -16.43 4.32 -34.31
CA HIS A 400 -16.11 4.73 -35.68
C HIS A 400 -16.95 4.00 -36.73
N ASP A 401 -17.36 2.74 -36.47
CA ASP A 401 -18.28 2.03 -37.36
C ASP A 401 -19.65 2.72 -37.39
N LYS A 402 -20.09 3.24 -36.24
CA LYS A 402 -21.37 3.95 -36.07
C LYS A 402 -21.29 5.39 -36.57
N ASN A 403 -20.09 5.96 -36.64
CA ASN A 403 -19.83 7.33 -37.04
C ASN A 403 -18.76 7.40 -38.15
N PRO A 404 -18.98 6.75 -39.32
CA PRO A 404 -17.95 6.59 -40.35
C PRO A 404 -17.49 7.93 -40.95
N ASN A 405 -18.33 8.97 -40.86
CA ASN A 405 -18.05 10.30 -41.38
C ASN A 405 -17.49 11.28 -40.33
N ALA A 406 -17.32 10.85 -39.07
CA ALA A 406 -16.80 11.74 -38.03
C ALA A 406 -15.32 12.06 -38.22
N LYS A 407 -14.52 11.08 -38.66
CA LYS A 407 -13.09 11.26 -38.88
C LYS A 407 -12.82 12.10 -40.11
N LYS A 408 -12.44 13.36 -39.89
CA LYS A 408 -12.10 14.32 -40.94
C LYS A 408 -10.60 14.37 -41.26
N TRP A 409 -9.75 14.05 -40.27
CA TRP A 409 -8.32 14.30 -40.32
C TRP A 409 -7.49 13.03 -40.18
N ASP A 410 -6.24 13.09 -40.65
CA ASP A 410 -5.27 12.02 -40.52
C ASP A 410 -4.40 12.26 -39.28
N TYR A 411 -4.85 11.74 -38.14
CA TYR A 411 -4.19 11.91 -36.85
C TYR A 411 -2.81 11.24 -36.76
N LYS A 412 -2.45 10.36 -37.70
CA LYS A 412 -1.10 9.78 -37.78
C LYS A 412 -0.06 10.77 -38.29
N LYS A 413 -0.52 11.86 -38.92
CA LYS A 413 0.33 12.93 -39.43
C LYS A 413 0.30 14.12 -38.47
N PRO A 414 1.36 14.94 -38.44
CA PRO A 414 1.34 16.17 -37.67
C PRO A 414 0.16 17.08 -38.00
N TYR A 415 -0.35 17.76 -36.98
CA TYR A 415 -1.30 18.86 -37.12
C TYR A 415 -0.68 19.97 -37.99
N ASN A 416 -1.36 20.31 -39.09
CA ASN A 416 -0.88 21.29 -40.08
C ASN A 416 -2.06 21.98 -40.79
N PRO A 417 -2.70 22.97 -40.15
CA PRO A 417 -3.84 23.68 -40.74
C PRO A 417 -3.39 24.50 -41.97
N PRO A 418 -4.21 24.62 -43.03
CA PRO A 418 -5.55 24.05 -43.18
C PRO A 418 -5.58 22.62 -43.74
N THR A 419 -4.41 22.01 -43.96
CA THR A 419 -4.31 20.73 -44.68
C THR A 419 -4.62 19.50 -43.82
N ASN A 420 -4.41 19.59 -42.50
CA ASN A 420 -4.65 18.51 -41.56
C ASN A 420 -4.98 19.10 -40.18
N GLY A 421 -6.27 19.29 -39.91
CA GLY A 421 -6.78 19.90 -38.68
C GLY A 421 -7.56 21.19 -38.91
N ASP A 422 -8.52 21.45 -38.03
CA ASP A 422 -9.27 22.70 -38.03
C ASP A 422 -8.35 23.86 -37.61
N LYS A 423 -8.66 25.06 -38.12
CA LYS A 423 -7.99 26.28 -37.62
C LYS A 423 -8.51 26.55 -36.19
N PRO A 424 -7.62 26.82 -35.23
CA PRO A 424 -8.01 27.05 -33.84
C PRO A 424 -8.96 28.24 -33.66
#